data_AF-A0A3M1KMB1-F1
#
_entry.id   AF-A0A3M1KMB1-F1
#
_cell.length_a   1.000
_cell.length_b   1.000
_cell.length_c   1.000
_cell.angle_alpha   90.00
_cell.angle_beta   90.00
_cell.angle_gamma   90.00
#
_symmetry.space_group_name_H-M   'P 1'
#
loop_
_entity.id
_entity.type
_entity.pdbx_description
1 polymer ?
#
loop_
_entity_poly.entity_id
_entity_poly.type
_entity_poly.pdbx_seq_one_letter_code
_entity_poly.pdbx_strand_id
1 'polypeptide(L)'
;MNTITEDLKTIRDSLKTKWDELRVQTHLANLELKDDLKRWEADWQQFEQSAEQALHKLEEESRPAIDKLRETGEKLRNELQELAKRLKS
;
A
#
# COMPACT_ATOMS: atom_id res chain seq x y z
N MET A 1 16.92 17.49 4.64
CA MET A 1 15.76 17.25 5.51
C MET A 1 14.65 16.78 4.59
N ASN A 2 14.32 15.49 4.57
CA ASN A 2 13.13 15.05 3.82
C ASN A 2 11.91 15.52 4.60
N THR A 3 10.99 16.20 3.90
CA THR A 3 9.69 16.54 4.49
C THR A 3 8.89 15.27 4.72
N ILE A 4 7.96 15.31 5.68
CA ILE A 4 7.09 14.16 5.96
C ILE A 4 6.28 13.78 4.69
N THR A 5 5.97 14.77 3.86
CA THR A 5 5.34 14.60 2.54
C THR A 5 6.20 13.77 1.57
N GLU A 6 7.51 13.99 1.52
CA GLU A 6 8.43 13.18 0.69
C GLU A 6 8.58 11.75 1.20
N ASP A 7 8.60 11.57 2.53
CA ASP A 7 8.65 10.25 3.15
C ASP A 7 7.39 9.42 2.81
N LEU A 8 6.22 10.03 2.97
CA LEU A 8 4.95 9.42 2.58
C LEU A 8 4.87 9.07 1.10
N LYS A 9 5.32 9.99 0.23
CA LYS A 9 5.39 9.73 -1.22
C LYS A 9 6.29 8.53 -1.51
N THR A 10 7.45 8.44 -0.86
CA THR A 10 8.41 7.34 -1.04
C THR A 10 7.83 6.00 -0.58
N ILE A 11 7.17 5.98 0.58
CA ILE A 11 6.49 4.79 1.10
C ILE A 11 5.39 4.34 0.14
N ARG A 12 4.53 5.27 -0.30
CA ARG A 12 3.46 4.98 -1.26
C ARG A 12 4.02 4.40 -2.56
N ASP A 13 5.06 5.00 -3.11
CA ASP A 13 5.66 4.58 -4.37
C ASP A 13 6.30 3.18 -4.29
N SER A 14 7.00 2.92 -3.18
CA SER A 14 7.57 1.60 -2.88
C SER A 14 6.49 0.52 -2.74
N LEU A 15 5.39 0.82 -2.05
CA LEU A 15 4.28 -0.13 -1.91
C LEU A 15 3.53 -0.32 -3.23
N LYS A 16 3.39 0.73 -4.04
CA LYS A 16 2.75 0.67 -5.36
C LYS A 16 3.52 -0.23 -6.31
N THR A 17 4.84 -0.10 -6.33
CA THR A 17 5.73 -0.95 -7.13
C THR A 17 5.55 -2.42 -6.76
N LYS A 18 5.59 -2.73 -5.46
CA LYS A 18 5.35 -4.09 -4.97
C LYS A 18 3.96 -4.60 -5.33
N TRP A 19 2.93 -3.78 -5.15
CA TRP A 19 1.56 -4.14 -5.49
C TRP A 19 1.42 -4.46 -6.99
N ASP A 20 2.02 -3.65 -7.86
CA ASP A 20 1.97 -3.87 -9.31
C ASP A 20 2.67 -5.18 -9.72
N GLU A 21 3.86 -5.44 -9.17
CA GLU A 21 4.57 -6.71 -9.38
C GLU A 21 3.73 -7.91 -8.92
N LEU A 22 3.07 -7.80 -7.76
CA LEU A 22 2.23 -8.85 -7.21
C LEU A 22 0.95 -9.06 -8.01
N ARG A 23 0.35 -7.97 -8.50
CA ARG A 23 -0.82 -8.02 -9.39
C ARG A 23 -0.48 -8.75 -10.68
N VAL A 24 0.66 -8.44 -11.30
CA VAL A 24 1.13 -9.12 -12.51
C VAL A 24 1.40 -10.60 -12.24
N GLN A 25 2.13 -10.92 -11.18
CA GLN A 25 2.41 -12.32 -10.81
C GLN A 25 1.14 -13.10 -10.50
N THR A 26 0.17 -12.50 -9.80
CA THR A 26 -1.12 -13.13 -9.51
C THR A 26 -1.96 -13.33 -10.77
N HIS A 27 -1.92 -12.37 -11.70
CA HIS A 27 -2.58 -12.51 -13.00
C HIS A 27 -2.01 -13.69 -13.79
N LEU A 28 -0.71 -13.94 -13.68
CA LEU A 28 -0.02 -15.08 -14.30
C LEU A 28 -0.28 -16.41 -13.55
N ALA A 29 -0.38 -16.38 -12.22
CA ALA A 29 -0.56 -17.57 -11.36
C ALA A 29 -1.97 -18.20 -11.42
N ASN A 30 -2.94 -17.55 -12.09
CA ASN A 30 -4.30 -18.05 -12.31
C ASN A 30 -5.19 -18.13 -11.03
N LEU A 31 -6.46 -18.50 -11.21
CA LEU A 31 -7.64 -18.28 -10.33
C LEU A 31 -7.53 -18.45 -8.80
N GLU A 32 -6.59 -19.24 -8.26
CA GLU A 32 -6.57 -19.54 -6.81
C GLU A 32 -6.35 -18.31 -5.94
N LEU A 33 -5.66 -17.30 -6.45
CA LEU A 33 -5.38 -16.05 -5.73
C LEU A 33 -6.25 -14.88 -6.20
N LYS A 34 -7.25 -15.10 -7.06
CA LYS A 34 -8.12 -14.02 -7.57
C LYS A 34 -8.99 -13.40 -6.48
N ASP A 35 -9.52 -14.21 -5.56
CA ASP A 35 -10.34 -13.71 -4.45
C ASP A 35 -9.49 -12.95 -3.43
N ASP A 36 -8.31 -13.47 -3.11
CA ASP A 36 -7.34 -12.74 -2.28
C ASP A 36 -6.88 -11.45 -2.96
N LEU A 37 -6.62 -11.47 -4.28
CA LEU A 37 -6.26 -10.28 -5.06
C LEU A 37 -7.33 -9.20 -4.99
N LYS A 38 -8.60 -9.55 -5.14
CA LYS A 38 -9.71 -8.58 -5.02
C LYS A 38 -9.75 -7.94 -3.64
N ARG A 39 -9.55 -8.73 -2.59
CA ARG A 39 -9.51 -8.23 -1.21
C ARG A 39 -8.34 -7.26 -1.03
N TRP A 40 -7.15 -7.64 -1.49
CA TRP A 40 -5.96 -6.79 -1.39
C TRP A 40 -6.05 -5.54 -2.26
N GLU A 41 -6.75 -5.62 -3.41
CA GLU A 41 -7.00 -4.45 -4.26
C GLU A 41 -7.89 -3.44 -3.55
N ALA A 42 -8.86 -3.90 -2.75
CA ALA A 42 -9.66 -3.05 -1.89
C ALA A 42 -8.84 -2.42 -0.74
N ASP A 43 -7.99 -3.20 -0.07
CA ASP A 43 -7.08 -2.68 0.96
C ASP A 43 -6.07 -1.66 0.38
N TRP A 44 -5.56 -1.91 -0.83
CA TRP A 44 -4.70 -1.00 -1.58
C TRP A 44 -5.41 0.32 -1.91
N GLN A 45 -6.64 0.26 -2.41
CA GLN A 45 -7.43 1.46 -2.68
C GLN A 45 -7.70 2.29 -1.42
N GLN A 46 -8.01 1.63 -0.30
CA GLN A 46 -8.21 2.33 0.96
C GLN A 46 -6.93 3.03 1.44
N PHE A 47 -5.78 2.38 1.24
CA PHE A 47 -4.48 2.99 1.51
C PHE A 47 -4.21 4.19 0.59
N GLU A 48 -4.42 4.09 -0.72
CA GLU A 48 -4.20 5.22 -1.64
C GLU A 48 -5.10 6.42 -1.29
N GLN A 49 -6.39 6.19 -1.00
CA GLN A 49 -7.29 7.26 -0.57
C GLN A 49 -6.84 7.89 0.75
N SER A 50 -6.44 7.07 1.73
CA SER A 50 -5.92 7.58 2.99
C SER A 50 -4.63 8.38 2.77
N ALA A 51 -3.77 7.94 1.86
CA ALA A 51 -2.49 8.56 1.55
C ALA A 51 -2.69 9.92 0.90
N GLU A 52 -3.62 10.00 -0.05
CA GLU A 52 -4.01 11.25 -0.69
C GLU A 52 -4.61 12.24 0.33
N GLN A 53 -5.49 11.76 1.21
CA GLN A 53 -6.04 12.59 2.30
C GLN A 53 -4.97 13.05 3.29
N ALA A 54 -4.02 12.18 3.65
CA ALA A 54 -2.94 12.55 4.56
C ALA A 54 -1.99 13.56 3.91
N LEU A 55 -1.69 13.41 2.61
CA LEU A 55 -0.89 14.38 1.85
C LEU A 55 -1.59 15.74 1.76
N HIS A 56 -2.91 15.78 1.51
CA HIS A 56 -3.68 17.02 1.52
C HIS A 56 -3.78 17.66 2.91
N LYS A 57 -4.02 16.88 3.97
CA LYS A 57 -4.10 17.38 5.36
C LYS A 57 -2.74 17.74 5.97
N LEU A 58 -1.65 17.26 5.38
CA LEU A 58 -0.29 17.64 5.75
C LEU A 58 0.01 19.10 5.39
N GLU A 59 -0.63 19.62 4.34
CA GLU A 59 -0.61 21.07 4.04
C GLU A 59 -1.30 21.89 5.15
N GLU A 60 -2.13 21.26 5.99
CA GLU A 60 -2.85 21.86 7.13
C GLU A 60 -2.30 21.42 8.53
N GLU A 61 -1.05 20.93 8.64
CA GLU A 61 -0.37 20.57 9.92
C GLU A 61 -0.95 19.39 10.74
N SER A 62 -1.70 18.46 10.13
CA SER A 62 -2.30 17.34 10.88
C SER A 62 -1.37 16.12 11.07
N ARG A 63 -0.54 16.12 12.12
CA ARG A 63 0.23 14.93 12.60
C ARG A 63 -0.57 13.61 12.71
N PRO A 64 -1.81 13.58 13.24
CA PRO A 64 -2.53 12.31 13.42
C PRO A 64 -2.90 11.60 12.11
N ALA A 65 -3.03 12.33 11.00
CA ALA A 65 -3.31 11.72 9.70
C ALA A 65 -2.11 10.91 9.18
N ILE A 66 -0.90 11.38 9.48
CA ILE A 66 0.38 10.76 9.09
C ILE A 66 0.61 9.48 9.87
N ASP A 67 0.37 9.49 11.18
CA ASP A 67 0.53 8.32 12.05
C ASP A 67 -0.39 7.18 11.60
N LYS A 68 -1.66 7.50 11.35
CA LYS A 68 -2.63 6.55 10.81
C LYS A 68 -2.21 6.01 9.44
N LEU A 69 -1.59 6.85 8.61
CA LEU A 69 -1.09 6.42 7.31
C LEU A 69 0.09 5.45 7.44
N ARG A 70 1.03 5.73 8.35
CA ARG A 70 2.15 4.82 8.63
C ARG A 70 1.64 3.47 9.08
N GLU A 71 0.71 3.43 10.02
CA GLU A 71 0.12 2.18 10.50
C GLU A 71 -0.57 1.41 9.36
N THR A 72 -1.37 2.09 8.54
CA THR A 72 -2.07 1.48 7.40
C THR A 72 -1.07 0.98 6.34
N GLY A 73 -0.03 1.76 6.06
CA GLY A 73 1.03 1.39 5.11
C GLY A 73 1.89 0.22 5.59
N GLU A 74 2.19 0.13 6.88
CA GLU A 74 2.89 -1.01 7.48
C GLU A 74 2.04 -2.28 7.45
N LYS A 75 0.75 -2.17 7.76
CA LYS A 75 -0.18 -3.30 7.65
C LYS A 75 -0.22 -3.82 6.21
N LEU A 76 -0.42 -2.92 5.24
CA LEU A 76 -0.46 -3.25 3.83
C LEU A 76 0.87 -3.87 3.36
N ARG A 77 2.01 -3.32 3.80
CA ARG A 77 3.34 -3.88 3.50
C ARG A 77 3.46 -5.33 3.94
N ASN A 78 2.99 -5.65 5.15
CA ASN A 78 3.02 -7.01 5.69
C ASN A 78 2.11 -7.95 4.87
N GLU A 79 0.90 -7.52 4.53
CA GLU A 79 -0.02 -8.31 3.70
C GLU A 79 0.56 -8.57 2.30
N LEU A 80 1.17 -7.56 1.67
CA LEU A 80 1.87 -7.70 0.40
C LEU A 80 3.07 -8.64 0.49
N GLN A 81 3.81 -8.63 1.61
CA GLN A 81 4.93 -9.57 1.82
C GLN A 81 4.46 -11.01 2.00
N GLU A 82 3.37 -11.25 2.72
CA GLU A 82 2.78 -12.58 2.88
C GLU A 82 2.28 -13.13 1.54
N LEU A 83 1.62 -12.28 0.74
CA LEU A 83 1.20 -12.59 -0.62
C LEU A 83 2.40 -12.98 -1.50
N ALA A 84 3.46 -12.17 -1.48
CA ALA A 84 4.67 -12.46 -2.25
C ALA A 84 5.27 -13.83 -1.91
N LYS A 85 5.22 -14.23 -0.63
CA LYS A 85 5.65 -15.56 -0.20
C LYS A 85 4.73 -16.65 -0.76
N ARG A 86 3.42 -16.45 -0.72
CA ARG A 86 2.43 -17.40 -1.26
C ARG A 86 2.59 -17.62 -2.76
N LEU A 87 2.89 -16.56 -3.53
CA LEU A 87 3.14 -16.65 -4.97
C LEU A 87 4.46 -17.32 -5.34
N LYS A 88 5.48 -17.20 -4.48
CA LYS A 88 6.79 -17.82 -4.69
C LYS A 88 6.87 -19.27 -4.20
N SER A 89 5.87 -19.74 -3.44
CA SER A 89 5.86 -21.06 -2.82
C SER A 89 5.21 -22.12 -3.70
#